data_AF-A0A6B3CX34-F1
#
_entry.id   AF-A0A6B3CX34-F1
#
_cell.length_a   1.000
_cell.length_b   1.000
_cell.length_c   1.000
_cell.angle_alpha   90.00
_cell.angle_beta   90.00
_cell.angle_gamma   90.00
#
_symmetry.space_group_name_H-M   'P 1'
#
loop_
_entity.id
_entity.type
_entity.pdbx_description
1 polymer ?
#
loop_
_entity_poly.entity_id
_entity_poly.type
_entity_poly.pdbx_seq_one_letter_code
_entity_poly.pdbx_strand_id
1 'polypeptide(L)'
;RGTMLALLGPNGAGKTTLVRILSTLIGPTGGTAVVHGHDVVHQAAGVRRSIGLVSQFMALDYVHSGRENLVMLGRLQHLRAPAARRRAEELLEQFDLVEAADRPVKTYSGGMRRRLDLAISLITA
;
A
#
# COMPACT_ATOMS: atom_id res chain seq x y z
N ARG A 1 13.11 -8.48 11.47
CA ARG A 1 14.33 -8.21 10.68
C ARG A 1 13.99 -7.09 9.70
N GLY A 2 14.63 -5.93 9.79
CA GLY A 2 14.44 -4.84 8.84
C GLY A 2 15.57 -4.82 7.84
N THR A 3 15.30 -5.18 6.59
CA THR A 3 16.27 -5.13 5.49
C THR A 3 15.63 -4.39 4.33
N MET A 4 16.38 -3.46 3.71
CA MET A 4 15.96 -2.80 2.49
C MET A 4 16.63 -3.48 1.30
N LEU A 5 15.83 -3.98 0.35
CA LEU A 5 16.30 -4.57 -0.89
C LEU A 5 15.85 -3.71 -2.06
N ALA A 6 16.77 -3.38 -2.96
CA ALA A 6 16.48 -2.67 -4.20
C ALA A 6 16.63 -3.61 -5.40
N LEU A 7 15.64 -3.62 -6.29
CA LEU A 7 15.67 -4.33 -7.56
C LEU A 7 15.98 -3.34 -8.69
N LEU A 8 17.18 -3.40 -9.24
CA LEU A 8 17.69 -2.44 -10.22
C LEU A 8 17.91 -3.10 -11.59
N GLY A 9 17.69 -2.33 -12.66
CA GLY A 9 17.84 -2.77 -14.04
C GLY A 9 17.14 -1.82 -15.03
N PRO A 10 17.43 -1.89 -16.33
CA PRO A 10 16.82 -1.00 -17.33
C PRO A 10 15.31 -1.21 -17.47
N ASN A 11 14.62 -0.29 -18.13
CA ASN A 11 13.22 -0.49 -18.51
C ASN A 11 13.10 -1.73 -19.39
N GLY A 12 12.06 -2.54 -19.17
CA GLY A 12 11.90 -3.83 -19.86
C GLY A 12 12.60 -5.03 -19.20
N ALA A 13 13.48 -4.82 -18.21
CA ALA A 13 14.18 -5.93 -17.52
C ALA A 13 13.28 -6.84 -16.64
N GLY A 14 11.96 -6.66 -16.67
CA GLY A 14 11.02 -7.52 -15.91
C GLY A 14 10.80 -7.14 -14.44
N LYS A 15 11.38 -6.04 -13.94
CA LYS A 15 11.25 -5.61 -12.52
C LYS A 15 9.79 -5.55 -12.05
N THR A 16 8.94 -4.86 -12.82
CA THR A 16 7.51 -4.72 -12.51
C THR A 16 6.80 -6.07 -12.57
N THR A 17 7.17 -6.93 -13.52
CA THR A 17 6.63 -8.28 -13.64
C THR A 17 6.97 -9.12 -12.40
N LEU A 18 8.22 -9.09 -11.94
CA LEU A 18 8.65 -9.78 -10.73
C LEU A 18 7.90 -9.30 -9.49
N VAL A 19 7.81 -7.98 -9.29
CA VAL A 19 7.06 -7.41 -8.14
C VAL A 19 5.59 -7.85 -8.19
N ARG A 20 4.95 -7.86 -9.36
CA ARG A 20 3.56 -8.33 -9.52
C ARG A 20 3.39 -9.81 -9.23
N ILE A 21 4.36 -10.65 -9.56
CA ILE A 21 4.36 -12.09 -9.20
C ILE A 21 4.46 -12.23 -7.68
N LEU A 22 5.45 -11.58 -7.05
CA LEU A 22 5.66 -11.64 -5.60
C LEU A 22 4.47 -11.08 -4.82
N SER A 23 3.74 -10.12 -5.39
CA SER A 23 2.52 -9.55 -4.80
C SER A 23 1.24 -10.30 -5.19
N THR A 24 1.33 -11.43 -5.88
CA THR A 24 0.19 -12.29 -6.31
C THR A 24 -0.77 -11.63 -7.31
N LEU A 25 -0.35 -10.54 -7.97
CA LEU A 25 -1.17 -9.85 -8.96
C LEU A 25 -1.19 -10.59 -10.31
N ILE A 26 -0.13 -11.34 -10.62
CA ILE A 26 -0.06 -12.24 -11.77
C ILE A 26 0.59 -13.56 -11.35
N GLY A 27 0.22 -14.66 -12.00
CA GLY A 27 0.88 -15.95 -11.79
C GLY A 27 2.23 -16.04 -12.50
N PRO A 28 3.23 -16.74 -11.91
CA PRO A 28 4.45 -17.09 -12.64
C PRO A 28 4.15 -18.14 -13.72
N THR A 29 4.86 -18.10 -14.83
CA THR A 29 4.79 -19.16 -15.87
C THR A 29 5.44 -20.47 -15.39
N GLY A 30 6.38 -20.39 -14.45
CA GLY A 30 7.05 -21.54 -13.83
C GLY A 30 7.96 -21.09 -12.68
N GLY A 31 8.52 -22.05 -11.95
CA GLY A 31 9.32 -21.81 -10.74
C GLY A 31 8.49 -21.62 -9.48
N THR A 32 9.15 -21.27 -8.39
CA THR A 32 8.53 -21.12 -7.06
C THR A 32 8.98 -19.80 -6.41
N ALA A 33 8.09 -19.23 -5.59
CA ALA A 33 8.42 -18.07 -4.77
C ALA A 33 7.64 -18.11 -3.46
N VAL A 34 8.27 -17.64 -2.38
CA VAL A 34 7.71 -17.64 -1.04
C VAL A 34 7.86 -16.24 -0.44
N VAL A 35 6.78 -15.69 0.12
CA VAL A 35 6.75 -14.38 0.78
C VAL A 35 6.19 -14.55 2.18
N HIS A 36 6.95 -14.13 3.20
CA HIS A 36 6.59 -14.30 4.62
C HIS A 36 6.16 -15.74 4.99
N GLY A 37 6.79 -16.75 4.36
CA GLY A 37 6.47 -18.16 4.60
C GLY A 37 5.26 -18.69 3.82
N HIS A 38 4.66 -17.88 2.95
CA HIS A 38 3.54 -18.26 2.09
C HIS A 38 3.98 -18.44 0.64
N ASP A 39 3.65 -19.58 0.05
CA ASP A 39 3.79 -19.80 -1.40
C ASP A 39 2.89 -18.83 -2.19
N VAL A 40 3.46 -18.15 -3.20
CA VAL A 40 2.75 -17.10 -3.94
C VAL A 40 1.61 -17.62 -4.82
N VAL A 41 1.60 -18.91 -5.16
CA VAL A 41 0.55 -19.56 -5.97
C VAL A 41 -0.47 -20.23 -5.06
N HIS A 42 -0.02 -21.11 -4.17
CA HIS A 42 -0.89 -21.95 -3.34
C HIS A 42 -1.42 -21.24 -2.09
N GLN A 43 -0.74 -20.20 -1.62
CA GLN A 43 -1.07 -19.49 -0.38
C GLN A 43 -1.20 -17.97 -0.58
N ALA A 44 -1.64 -17.55 -1.77
CA ALA A 44 -1.69 -16.15 -2.19
C ALA A 44 -2.45 -15.22 -1.23
N ALA A 45 -3.51 -15.70 -0.58
CA ALA A 45 -4.25 -14.92 0.41
C ALA A 45 -3.41 -14.60 1.67
N GLY A 46 -2.50 -15.50 2.08
CA GLY A 46 -1.55 -15.27 3.15
C GLY A 46 -0.54 -14.18 2.77
N VAL A 47 0.01 -14.28 1.55
CA VAL A 47 0.91 -13.25 1.00
C VAL A 47 0.27 -11.87 1.04
N ARG A 48 -0.94 -11.70 0.50
CA ARG A 48 -1.63 -10.39 0.44
C ARG A 48 -1.91 -9.77 1.80
N ARG A 49 -2.13 -10.58 2.85
CA ARG A 49 -2.29 -10.07 4.22
C ARG A 49 -0.96 -9.69 4.87
N SER A 50 0.15 -10.24 4.38
CA SER A 50 1.48 -10.03 4.96
C SER A 50 2.28 -8.88 4.33
N ILE A 51 1.80 -8.30 3.23
CA ILE A 51 2.51 -7.23 2.50
C ILE A 51 1.64 -5.99 2.31
N GLY A 52 2.27 -4.83 2.39
CA GLY A 52 1.76 -3.58 1.81
C GLY A 52 2.32 -3.41 0.39
N LEU A 53 1.48 -3.05 -0.58
CA LEU A 53 1.91 -2.79 -1.95
C LEU A 53 1.63 -1.32 -2.32
N VAL A 54 2.67 -0.62 -2.75
CA VAL A 54 2.58 0.73 -3.29
C VAL A 54 2.73 0.64 -4.80
N SER A 55 1.67 1.01 -5.51
CA SER A 55 1.61 0.96 -6.97
C SER A 55 2.35 2.14 -7.62
N GLN A 56 2.68 2.03 -8.90
CA GLN A 56 3.16 3.17 -9.71
C GLN A 56 2.08 4.25 -9.87
N PHE A 57 0.82 3.84 -9.88
CA PHE A 57 -0.34 4.72 -9.87
C PHE A 57 -0.97 4.73 -8.49
N MET A 58 -1.22 5.93 -7.99
CA MET A 58 -1.75 6.16 -6.66
C MET A 58 -3.21 5.74 -6.58
N ALA A 59 -3.54 4.87 -5.62
CA ALA A 59 -4.92 4.46 -5.36
C ALA A 59 -5.65 5.48 -4.47
N LEU A 60 -5.53 6.76 -4.80
CA LEU A 60 -6.14 7.86 -4.06
C LEU A 60 -7.43 8.34 -4.74
N ASP A 61 -8.45 8.59 -3.94
CA ASP A 61 -9.58 9.41 -4.36
C ASP A 61 -9.23 10.88 -4.14
N TYR A 62 -9.19 11.63 -5.25
CA TYR A 62 -8.78 13.03 -5.28
C TYR A 62 -9.88 13.99 -4.83
N VAL A 63 -11.14 13.53 -4.80
CA VAL A 63 -12.28 14.33 -4.35
C VAL A 63 -12.34 14.33 -2.82
N HIS A 64 -12.04 13.19 -2.21
CA HIS A 64 -12.03 13.01 -0.75
C HIS A 64 -10.79 13.60 -0.07
N SER A 65 -10.87 13.81 1.23
CA SER A 65 -9.76 14.24 2.08
C SER A 65 -8.77 13.10 2.36
N GLY A 66 -7.59 13.43 2.89
CA GLY A 66 -6.60 12.42 3.29
C GLY A 66 -7.14 11.49 4.37
N ARG A 67 -7.87 12.06 5.35
CA ARG A 67 -8.53 11.30 6.42
C ARG A 67 -9.59 10.35 5.87
N GLU A 68 -10.45 10.83 4.97
CA GLU A 68 -11.50 10.03 4.35
C GLU A 68 -10.93 8.85 3.54
N ASN A 69 -9.86 9.10 2.78
CA ASN A 69 -9.14 8.05 2.06
C ASN A 69 -8.63 6.96 3.02
N LEU A 70 -7.96 7.34 4.11
CA LEU A 70 -7.43 6.38 5.08
C LEU A 70 -8.54 5.59 5.80
N VAL A 71 -9.61 6.25 6.21
CA VAL A 71 -10.76 5.59 6.85
C VAL A 71 -11.45 4.63 5.88
N MET A 72 -11.66 5.05 4.62
CA MET A 72 -12.24 4.21 3.58
C MET A 72 -11.39 2.96 3.36
N LEU A 73 -10.08 3.12 3.17
CA LEU A 73 -9.16 2.00 2.97
C LEU A 73 -9.11 1.07 4.18
N GLY A 74 -9.08 1.62 5.40
CA GLY A 74 -9.13 0.81 6.62
C GLY A 74 -10.39 -0.04 6.71
N ARG A 75 -11.55 0.52 6.33
CA ARG A 75 -12.82 -0.23 6.30
C ARG A 75 -12.85 -1.30 5.22
N LEU A 76 -12.30 -1.02 4.03
CA LEU A 76 -12.15 -2.02 2.96
C LEU A 76 -11.25 -3.17 3.40
N GLN A 77 -10.26 -2.90 4.25
CA GLN A 77 -9.40 -3.88 4.90
C GLN A 77 -9.98 -4.46 6.21
N HIS A 78 -11.31 -4.41 6.35
CA HIS A 78 -12.06 -5.01 7.46
C HIS A 78 -11.82 -4.42 8.86
N LEU A 79 -11.21 -3.23 8.98
CA LEU A 79 -11.22 -2.49 10.24
C LEU A 79 -12.63 -1.97 10.53
N ARG A 80 -13.10 -2.17 11.77
CA ARG A 80 -14.35 -1.53 12.24
C ARG A 80 -14.19 -0.01 12.24
N ALA A 81 -15.29 0.73 12.03
CA ALA A 81 -15.24 2.18 11.89
C ALA A 81 -14.46 2.92 13.00
N PRO A 82 -14.56 2.58 14.30
CA PRO A 82 -13.74 3.22 15.33
C PRO A 82 -12.24 2.93 15.19
N ALA A 83 -11.87 1.70 14.80
CA ALA A 83 -10.48 1.30 14.59
C ALA A 83 -9.89 1.96 13.34
N ALA A 84 -10.65 2.03 12.25
CA ALA A 84 -10.24 2.70 11.03
C ALA A 84 -9.96 4.20 11.25
N ARG A 85 -10.78 4.88 12.05
CA ARG A 85 -10.56 6.29 12.42
C ARG A 85 -9.27 6.47 13.22
N ARG A 86 -9.08 5.70 14.29
CA ARG A 86 -7.83 5.76 15.08
C ARG A 86 -6.60 5.51 14.23
N ARG A 87 -6.64 4.49 13.38
CA ARG A 87 -5.53 4.17 12.49
C ARG A 87 -5.25 5.27 11.48
N ALA A 88 -6.29 5.95 10.99
CA ALA A 88 -6.14 7.10 10.12
C ALA A 88 -5.42 8.26 10.83
N GLU A 89 -5.78 8.57 12.09
CA GLU A 89 -5.08 9.61 12.88
C GLU A 89 -3.59 9.27 13.03
N GLU A 90 -3.28 8.05 13.47
CA GLU A 90 -1.90 7.59 13.67
C GLU A 90 -1.06 7.73 12.40
N LEU A 91 -1.64 7.38 11.25
CA LEU A 91 -0.95 7.46 9.96
C LEU A 91 -0.82 8.90 9.47
N LEU A 92 -1.80 9.77 9.72
CA LEU A 92 -1.69 11.20 9.39
C LEU A 92 -0.58 11.87 10.20
N GLU A 93 -0.42 11.51 11.47
CA GLU A 93 0.69 11.95 12.32
C GLU A 93 2.03 11.40 11.82
N GLN A 94 2.12 10.08 11.62
CA GLN A 94 3.37 9.42 11.21
C GLN A 94 3.88 9.92 9.86
N PHE A 95 2.99 10.30 8.95
CA PHE A 95 3.34 10.78 7.61
C PHE A 95 3.29 12.30 7.47
N ASP A 96 3.13 13.04 8.58
CA ASP A 96 3.20 14.50 8.61
C ASP A 96 2.17 15.13 7.63
N LEU A 97 0.91 14.74 7.81
CA LEU A 97 -0.25 15.14 6.99
C LEU A 97 -1.41 15.70 7.82
N VAL A 98 -1.29 15.81 9.14
CA VAL A 98 -2.36 16.27 10.06
C VAL A 98 -2.96 17.61 9.62
N GLU A 99 -2.12 18.61 9.36
CA GLU A 99 -2.55 19.96 8.91
C GLU A 99 -3.31 19.96 7.57
N ALA A 100 -3.18 18.89 6.79
CA ALA A 100 -3.86 18.73 5.51
C ALA A 100 -5.01 17.73 5.54
N ALA A 101 -5.23 17.07 6.67
CA ALA A 101 -6.02 15.84 6.76
C ALA A 101 -7.43 15.99 6.19
N ASP A 102 -8.06 17.14 6.43
CA ASP A 102 -9.45 17.43 6.07
C ASP A 102 -9.58 18.20 4.74
N ARG A 103 -8.45 18.50 4.06
CA ARG A 103 -8.47 19.10 2.72
C ARG A 103 -8.59 18.02 1.64
N PRO A 104 -9.36 18.27 0.56
CA PRO A 104 -9.41 17.34 -0.58
C PRO A 104 -8.03 17.03 -1.15
N VAL A 105 -7.76 15.76 -1.47
CA VAL A 105 -6.46 15.28 -1.96
C VAL A 105 -6.05 15.94 -3.28
N LYS A 106 -7.01 16.40 -4.10
CA LYS A 106 -6.70 17.22 -5.28
C LYS A 106 -5.87 18.48 -4.97
N THR A 107 -5.97 19.02 -3.76
CA THR A 107 -5.21 20.20 -3.29
C THR A 107 -3.82 19.86 -2.75
N TYR A 108 -3.49 18.56 -2.62
CA TYR A 108 -2.20 18.12 -2.10
C TYR A 108 -1.11 18.33 -3.15
N SER A 109 0.09 18.68 -2.68
CA SER A 109 1.30 18.61 -3.51
C SER A 109 1.61 17.16 -3.90
N GLY A 110 2.44 16.94 -4.92
CA GLY A 110 2.86 15.59 -5.31
C GLY A 110 3.54 14.82 -4.16
N GLY A 111 4.32 15.51 -3.33
CA GLY A 111 4.96 14.93 -2.14
C GLY A 111 3.95 14.49 -1.08
N MET A 112 2.96 15.34 -0.78
CA MET A 112 1.89 14.99 0.16
C MET A 112 1.06 13.80 -0.32
N ARG A 113 0.72 13.78 -1.62
CA ARG A 113 0.07 12.63 -2.25
C ARG A 113 0.92 11.38 -2.02
N ARG A 114 2.22 11.42 -2.32
CA ARG A 114 3.12 10.26 -2.14
C ARG A 114 3.17 9.78 -0.69
N ARG A 115 3.21 10.70 0.28
CA ARG A 115 3.14 10.35 1.72
C ARG A 115 1.83 9.65 2.07
N LEU A 116 0.69 10.12 1.55
CA LEU A 116 -0.63 9.51 1.79
C LEU A 116 -0.74 8.09 1.19
N ASP A 117 -0.18 7.87 0.00
CA ASP A 117 -0.16 6.55 -0.67
C ASP A 117 0.71 5.54 0.08
N LEU A 118 1.84 5.98 0.62
CA LEU A 118 2.64 5.18 1.54
C LEU A 118 1.85 4.85 2.82
N ALA A 119 1.16 5.83 3.41
CA ALA A 119 0.33 5.64 4.59
C ALA A 119 -0.77 4.58 4.37
N ILE A 120 -1.46 4.64 3.23
CA ILE A 120 -2.48 3.64 2.85
C ILE A 120 -1.89 2.23 2.80
N SER A 121 -0.67 2.06 2.28
CA SER A 121 -0.05 0.73 2.21
C SER A 121 0.24 0.11 3.59
N LEU A 122 0.23 0.91 4.66
CA LEU A 122 0.46 0.51 6.04
C LEU A 122 -0.83 0.47 6.88
N ILE A 123 -1.99 0.60 6.25
CA ILE A 123 -3.28 0.68 6.96
C ILE A 123 -3.58 -0.57 7.82
N THR A 124 -3.06 -1.74 7.45
CA THR A 124 -3.20 -3.01 8.18
C THR A 124 -1.91 -3.46 8.88
N ALA A 125 -0.84 -2.68 8.78
CA ALA A 125 0.43 -2.98 9.43
C ALA A 125 0.34 -2.73 10.94
#